data_AF-A0A7V7A9V9-F1
#
_entry.id   AF-A0A7V7A9V9-F1
#
_cell.length_a   1.000
_cell.length_b   1.000
_cell.length_c   1.000
_cell.angle_alpha   90.00
_cell.angle_beta   90.00
_cell.angle_gamma   90.00
#
_symmetry.space_group_name_H-M   'P 1'
#
loop_
_entity.id
_entity.type
_entity.pdbx_description
1 polymer ?
#
loop_
_entity_poly.entity_id
_entity_poly.type
_entity_poly.pdbx_seq_one_letter_code
_entity_poly.pdbx_strand_id
1 'polypeptide(L)'
;MKKFSTGITGYRKEEVNKFVDDVIKEVESMINDLRAKDKEINELKKNLEHYKNLEQTFNRAILVAEEASSQIRRMARDESKTVIDDAKKNASRIVNDALMQAEKTQGEVIQLKRNINVFKRRLRAIIEAQLEFVDDIDHLDI
;
A
#
# COMPACT_ATOMS: atom_id res chain seq x y z
N MET A 1 67.14 -8.83 -39.66
CA MET A 1 67.66 -10.11 -39.11
C MET A 1 69.10 -9.90 -38.70
N LYS A 2 69.43 -10.03 -37.40
CA LYS A 2 70.83 -10.12 -36.96
C LYS A 2 71.42 -11.37 -37.62
N LYS A 3 72.49 -11.22 -38.40
CA LYS A 3 73.22 -12.35 -38.98
C LYS A 3 74.50 -12.52 -38.17
N PHE A 4 74.75 -13.74 -37.68
CA PHE A 4 75.96 -14.05 -36.92
C PHE A 4 77.17 -14.02 -37.84
N SER A 5 78.28 -13.46 -37.37
CA SER A 5 79.54 -13.53 -38.10
C SER A 5 80.08 -14.97 -38.13
N THR A 6 80.73 -15.38 -39.22
CA THR A 6 81.30 -16.71 -39.40
C THR A 6 82.80 -16.71 -39.18
N GLY A 7 83.32 -17.70 -38.44
CA GLY A 7 84.73 -18.04 -38.34
C GLY A 7 85.08 -19.29 -39.16
N ILE A 8 86.32 -19.78 -39.02
CA ILE A 8 86.88 -20.90 -39.80
C ILE A 8 86.05 -22.20 -39.68
N THR A 9 85.28 -22.37 -38.59
CA THR A 9 84.45 -23.56 -38.33
C THR A 9 82.95 -23.25 -38.12
N GLY A 10 82.43 -22.15 -38.69
CA GLY A 10 81.00 -21.79 -38.62
C GLY A 10 80.71 -20.51 -37.81
N TYR A 11 79.50 -20.33 -37.29
CA TYR A 11 79.10 -19.11 -36.58
C TYR A 11 79.89 -18.86 -35.29
N ARG A 12 80.12 -17.58 -34.95
CA ARG A 12 80.77 -17.20 -33.69
C ARG A 12 79.88 -17.55 -32.49
N LYS A 13 80.36 -18.49 -31.68
CA LYS A 13 79.65 -19.01 -30.49
C LYS A 13 79.25 -17.91 -29.50
N GLU A 14 80.08 -16.89 -29.31
CA GLU A 14 79.82 -15.77 -28.39
C GLU A 14 78.63 -14.90 -28.82
N GLU A 15 78.52 -14.58 -30.12
CA GLU A 15 77.38 -13.81 -30.66
C GLU A 15 76.08 -14.62 -30.59
N VAL A 16 76.17 -15.93 -30.84
CA VAL A 16 75.02 -16.86 -30.74
C VAL A 16 74.54 -16.97 -29.29
N ASN A 17 75.45 -17.19 -28.33
CA ASN A 17 75.09 -17.28 -26.92
C ASN A 17 74.46 -15.97 -26.41
N LYS A 18 75.02 -14.82 -26.75
CA LYS A 18 74.45 -13.52 -26.37
C LYS A 18 73.05 -13.31 -26.95
N PHE A 19 72.83 -13.70 -28.21
CA PHE A 19 71.50 -13.64 -28.81
C PHE A 19 70.51 -14.59 -28.12
N VAL A 20 70.93 -15.80 -27.78
CA VAL A 20 70.11 -16.76 -27.04
C VAL A 20 69.75 -16.19 -25.66
N ASP A 21 70.68 -15.58 -24.94
CA ASP A 21 70.42 -14.94 -23.64
C ASP A 21 69.44 -13.76 -23.76
N ASP A 22 69.59 -12.92 -24.79
CA ASP A 22 68.66 -11.82 -25.06
C ASP A 22 67.24 -12.34 -25.34
N VAL A 23 67.12 -13.40 -26.17
CA VAL A 23 65.83 -14.05 -26.48
C VAL A 23 65.21 -14.69 -25.23
N ILE A 24 66.01 -15.36 -24.39
CA ILE A 24 65.53 -15.95 -23.13
C ILE A 24 64.91 -14.86 -22.24
N LYS A 25 65.61 -13.73 -22.06
CA LYS A 25 65.10 -12.61 -21.25
C LYS A 25 63.80 -12.02 -21.79
N GLU A 26 63.72 -11.83 -23.11
CA GLU A 26 62.54 -11.27 -23.75
C GLU A 26 61.34 -12.21 -23.64
N VAL A 27 61.57 -13.53 -23.80
CA VAL A 27 60.54 -14.57 -23.60
C VAL A 27 60.11 -14.64 -22.13
N GLU A 28 61.04 -14.59 -21.17
CA GLU A 28 60.71 -14.56 -19.74
C GLU A 28 59.86 -13.33 -19.38
N SER A 29 60.21 -12.15 -19.90
CA SER A 29 59.41 -10.92 -19.72
C SER A 29 58.01 -11.11 -20.27
N MET A 30 57.89 -11.63 -21.50
CA MET A 30 56.60 -11.87 -22.15
C MET A 30 55.74 -12.89 -21.39
N ILE A 31 56.35 -13.93 -20.81
CA ILE A 31 55.64 -14.91 -19.96
C ILE A 31 55.11 -14.25 -18.68
N ASN A 32 55.89 -13.37 -18.05
CA ASN A 32 55.46 -12.66 -16.85
C ASN A 32 54.31 -11.69 -17.15
N ASP A 33 54.38 -10.97 -18.26
CA ASP A 33 53.31 -10.07 -18.71
C ASP A 33 52.03 -10.86 -19.04
N LEU A 34 52.15 -12.02 -19.69
CA LEU A 34 51.02 -12.90 -19.98
C LEU A 34 50.35 -13.36 -18.68
N ARG A 35 51.13 -13.79 -17.68
CA ARG A 35 50.61 -14.20 -16.37
C ARG A 35 49.91 -13.06 -15.63
N ALA A 36 50.46 -11.85 -15.69
CA ALA A 36 49.84 -10.67 -15.08
C ALA A 36 48.49 -10.36 -15.74
N LYS A 37 48.43 -10.37 -17.09
CA LYS A 37 47.19 -10.18 -17.85
C LYS A 37 46.17 -11.27 -17.60
N ASP A 38 46.58 -12.54 -17.54
CA ASP A 38 45.67 -13.64 -17.23
C ASP A 38 45.06 -13.50 -15.82
N LYS A 39 45.84 -13.02 -14.85
CA LYS A 39 45.32 -12.73 -13.51
C LYS A 39 44.29 -11.60 -13.54
N GLU A 40 44.59 -10.50 -14.23
CA GLU A 40 43.68 -9.36 -14.38
C GLU A 40 42.38 -9.77 -15.10
N ILE A 41 42.49 -10.53 -16.19
CA ILE A 41 41.33 -11.05 -16.93
C ILE A 41 40.44 -11.91 -16.03
N ASN A 42 41.04 -12.75 -15.19
CA ASN A 42 40.29 -13.59 -14.25
C ASN A 42 39.59 -12.75 -13.17
N GLU A 43 40.22 -11.71 -12.64
CA GLU A 43 39.59 -10.78 -11.70
C GLU A 43 38.43 -10.01 -12.35
N LEU A 44 38.63 -9.49 -13.57
CA LEU A 44 37.59 -8.79 -14.33
C LEU A 44 36.40 -9.71 -14.64
N LYS A 45 36.64 -10.97 -15.00
CA LYS A 45 35.58 -11.96 -15.23
C LYS A 45 34.76 -12.22 -13.96
N LYS A 46 35.42 -12.37 -12.81
CA LYS A 46 34.73 -12.54 -11.52
C LYS A 46 33.88 -11.33 -11.16
N ASN A 47 34.41 -10.12 -11.34
CA ASN A 47 33.66 -8.89 -11.09
C ASN A 47 32.45 -8.77 -12.03
N LEU A 48 32.61 -9.09 -13.31
CA LEU A 48 31.52 -9.09 -14.27
C LEU A 48 30.40 -10.06 -13.87
N GLU A 49 30.76 -11.26 -13.43
CA GLU A 49 29.79 -12.25 -12.93
C GLU A 49 29.07 -11.77 -11.67
N HIS A 50 29.79 -11.14 -10.74
CA HIS A 50 29.20 -10.52 -9.56
C HIS A 50 28.17 -9.44 -9.94
N TYR A 51 28.53 -8.52 -10.85
CA TYR A 51 27.61 -7.46 -11.28
C TYR A 51 26.38 -8.01 -12.02
N LYS A 52 26.53 -9.05 -12.85
CA LYS A 52 25.40 -9.72 -13.48
C LYS A 52 24.43 -10.34 -12.46
N ASN A 53 24.95 -10.98 -11.42
CA ASN A 53 24.13 -11.55 -10.35
C ASN A 53 23.41 -10.45 -9.55
N LEU A 54 24.09 -9.33 -9.32
CA LEU A 54 23.51 -8.18 -8.62
C LEU A 54 22.40 -7.53 -9.46
N GLU A 55 22.62 -7.35 -10.77
CA GLU A 55 21.61 -6.86 -11.71
C GLU A 55 20.36 -7.76 -11.74
N GLN A 56 20.53 -9.08 -11.80
CA GLN A 56 19.41 -10.02 -11.74
C GLN A 56 18.62 -9.89 -10.43
N THR A 57 19.33 -9.77 -9.31
CA THR A 57 18.69 -9.59 -7.99
C THR A 57 17.93 -8.27 -7.92
N PHE A 58 18.52 -7.20 -8.46
CA PHE A 58 17.90 -5.88 -8.48
C PHE A 58 16.64 -5.85 -9.35
N ASN A 59 16.70 -6.44 -10.54
CA ASN A 59 15.55 -6.58 -11.42
C ASN A 59 14.40 -7.37 -10.76
N ARG A 60 14.73 -8.45 -10.04
CA ARG A 60 13.73 -9.19 -9.26
C ARG A 60 13.12 -8.35 -8.14
N ALA A 61 13.94 -7.59 -7.43
CA ALA A 61 13.47 -6.70 -6.37
C ALA A 61 12.52 -5.61 -6.91
N ILE A 62 12.81 -5.04 -8.08
CA ILE A 62 11.93 -4.07 -8.75
C ILE A 62 10.58 -4.71 -9.06
N LEU A 63 10.56 -5.89 -9.69
CA LEU A 63 9.31 -6.58 -10.03
C LEU A 63 8.46 -6.85 -8.79
N VAL A 64 9.07 -7.32 -7.70
CA VAL A 64 8.37 -7.54 -6.43
C VAL A 64 7.84 -6.23 -5.85
N ALA A 65 8.61 -5.15 -5.93
CA ALA A 65 8.17 -3.83 -5.46
C ALA A 65 6.99 -3.27 -6.29
N GLU A 66 7.00 -3.48 -7.61
CA GLU A 66 5.88 -3.11 -8.49
C GLU A 66 4.63 -3.93 -8.20
N GLU A 67 4.76 -5.24 -8.02
CA GLU A 67 3.65 -6.13 -7.67
C GLU A 67 3.04 -5.74 -6.31
N ALA A 68 3.89 -5.54 -5.30
CA ALA A 68 3.45 -5.08 -3.98
C ALA A 68 2.76 -3.71 -4.05
N SER A 69 3.31 -2.76 -4.83
CA SER A 69 2.70 -1.45 -5.02
C SER A 69 1.34 -1.53 -5.71
N SER A 70 1.21 -2.40 -6.71
CA SER A 70 -0.06 -2.68 -7.39
C SER A 70 -1.10 -3.29 -6.43
N GLN A 71 -0.67 -4.27 -5.63
CA GLN A 71 -1.51 -4.91 -4.63
C GLN A 71 -2.00 -3.90 -3.57
N ILE A 72 -1.11 -3.03 -3.06
CA ILE A 72 -1.47 -1.97 -2.11
C ILE A 72 -2.51 -1.03 -2.73
N ARG A 73 -2.32 -0.60 -3.98
CA ARG A 73 -3.31 0.26 -4.68
C ARG A 73 -4.66 -0.43 -4.84
N ARG A 74 -4.68 -1.73 -5.14
CA ARG A 74 -5.92 -2.51 -5.24
C ARG A 74 -6.62 -2.61 -3.90
N MET A 75 -5.91 -2.99 -2.85
CA MET A 75 -6.49 -3.10 -1.49
C MET A 75 -7.05 -1.76 -1.02
N ALA A 76 -6.33 -0.65 -1.21
CA ALA A 76 -6.80 0.67 -0.82
C ALA A 76 -8.09 1.08 -1.56
N ARG A 77 -8.25 0.70 -2.84
CA ARG A 77 -9.48 0.96 -3.60
C ARG A 77 -10.64 0.11 -3.10
N ASP A 78 -10.41 -1.17 -2.83
CA ASP A 78 -11.43 -2.08 -2.32
C ASP A 78 -11.88 -1.64 -0.92
N GLU A 79 -10.94 -1.31 -0.03
CA GLU A 79 -11.22 -0.81 1.32
C GLU A 79 -11.96 0.54 1.28
N SER A 80 -11.54 1.47 0.42
CA SER A 80 -12.24 2.74 0.21
C SER A 80 -13.70 2.52 -0.19
N LYS A 81 -13.97 1.57 -1.10
CA LYS A 81 -15.33 1.22 -1.50
C LYS A 81 -16.13 0.65 -0.34
N THR A 82 -15.55 -0.30 0.42
CA THR A 82 -16.20 -0.88 1.61
C THR A 82 -16.56 0.20 2.63
N VAL A 83 -15.64 1.12 2.93
CA VAL A 83 -15.88 2.24 3.86
C VAL A 83 -17.06 3.10 3.40
N ILE A 84 -17.13 3.43 2.10
CA ILE A 84 -18.22 4.22 1.54
C ILE A 84 -19.56 3.46 1.65
N ASP A 85 -19.56 2.17 1.32
CA ASP A 85 -20.77 1.34 1.35
C ASP A 85 -21.29 1.14 2.79
N ASP A 86 -20.39 0.93 3.75
CA ASP A 86 -20.72 0.85 5.19
C ASP A 86 -21.25 2.18 5.72
N ALA A 87 -20.63 3.30 5.34
CA ALA A 87 -21.09 4.63 5.71
C ALA A 87 -22.50 4.90 5.18
N LYS A 88 -22.78 4.54 3.92
CA LYS A 88 -24.13 4.65 3.33
C LYS A 88 -25.14 3.79 4.08
N LYS A 89 -24.80 2.54 4.40
CA LYS A 89 -25.69 1.63 5.14
C LYS A 89 -26.01 2.17 6.53
N ASN A 90 -25.01 2.69 7.23
CA ASN A 90 -25.18 3.30 8.55
C ASN A 90 -26.05 4.56 8.47
N ALA A 91 -25.83 5.42 7.48
CA ALA A 91 -26.66 6.61 7.25
C ALA A 91 -28.13 6.23 7.01
N SER A 92 -28.38 5.24 6.13
CA SER A 92 -29.74 4.74 5.88
C SER A 92 -30.41 4.19 7.14
N ARG A 93 -29.65 3.49 8.00
CA ARG A 93 -30.17 3.01 9.28
C ARG A 93 -30.55 4.15 10.21
N ILE A 94 -29.68 5.15 10.38
CA ILE A 94 -29.95 6.32 11.22
C ILE A 94 -31.20 7.06 10.74
N VAL A 95 -31.35 7.24 9.42
CA VAL A 95 -32.53 7.90 8.84
C VAL A 95 -33.79 7.07 9.12
N ASN A 96 -33.73 5.75 8.96
CA ASN A 96 -34.87 4.88 9.21
C ASN A 96 -35.29 4.90 10.69
N ASP A 97 -34.33 4.80 11.61
CA ASP A 97 -34.58 4.87 13.05
C ASP A 97 -35.21 6.23 13.44
N ALA A 98 -34.70 7.32 12.87
CA ALA A 98 -35.24 8.66 13.10
C ALA A 98 -36.68 8.81 12.56
N LEU A 99 -36.97 8.26 11.38
CA LEU A 99 -38.32 8.24 10.80
C LEU A 99 -39.29 7.45 11.68
N MET A 100 -38.91 6.25 12.12
CA MET A 100 -39.74 5.44 13.02
C MET A 100 -40.03 6.16 14.35
N GLN A 101 -39.03 6.82 14.92
CA GLN A 101 -39.21 7.60 16.15
C GLN A 101 -40.11 8.81 15.94
N ALA A 102 -40.01 9.47 14.79
CA ALA A 102 -40.89 10.58 14.42
C ALA A 102 -42.35 10.13 14.26
N GLU A 103 -42.59 9.02 13.56
CA GLU A 103 -43.93 8.42 13.41
C GLU A 103 -44.53 8.04 14.77
N LYS A 104 -43.75 7.40 15.63
CA LYS A 104 -44.17 7.07 17.00
C LYS A 104 -44.58 8.31 17.78
N THR A 105 -43.73 9.33 17.78
CA THR A 105 -43.99 10.60 18.48
C THR A 105 -45.23 11.28 17.94
N GLN A 106 -45.43 11.28 16.62
CA GLN A 106 -46.62 11.84 15.98
C GLN A 106 -47.89 11.09 16.40
N GLY A 107 -47.82 9.75 16.49
CA GLY A 107 -48.91 8.92 17.02
C GLY A 107 -49.27 9.26 18.47
N GLU A 108 -48.26 9.41 19.33
CA GLU A 108 -48.43 9.81 20.74
C GLU A 108 -49.08 11.20 20.86
N VAL A 109 -48.68 12.17 20.04
CA VAL A 109 -49.28 13.50 19.99
C VAL A 109 -50.76 13.45 19.59
N ILE A 110 -51.11 12.64 18.59
CA ILE A 110 -52.51 12.47 18.16
C ILE A 110 -53.33 11.88 19.30
N GLN A 111 -52.81 10.86 19.99
CA GLN A 111 -53.49 10.23 21.11
C GLN A 111 -53.66 11.20 22.29
N LEU A 112 -52.62 11.98 22.60
CA LEU A 112 -52.69 13.01 23.64
C LEU A 112 -53.76 14.07 23.33
N LYS A 113 -53.85 14.54 22.08
CA LYS A 113 -54.90 15.47 21.65
C LYS A 113 -56.31 14.89 21.84
N ARG A 114 -56.51 13.60 21.51
CA ARG A 114 -57.79 12.91 21.76
C ARG A 114 -58.11 12.86 23.25
N ASN A 115 -57.13 12.48 24.08
CA ASN A 115 -57.30 12.43 25.54
C ASN A 115 -57.67 13.80 26.13
N ILE A 116 -57.03 14.88 25.66
CA ILE A 116 -57.35 16.26 26.08
C ILE A 116 -58.79 16.61 25.70
N ASN A 117 -59.24 16.27 24.50
CA ASN A 117 -60.62 16.55 24.08
C ASN A 117 -61.64 15.78 24.93
N VAL A 118 -61.37 14.52 25.24
CA VAL A 118 -62.22 13.72 26.14
C VAL A 118 -62.24 14.31 27.55
N PHE A 119 -61.08 14.68 28.08
CA PHE A 119 -60.96 15.32 29.39
C PHE A 119 -61.76 16.63 29.45
N LYS A 120 -61.62 17.50 28.45
CA LYS A 120 -62.40 18.76 28.35
C LYS A 120 -63.90 18.51 28.35
N ARG A 121 -64.40 17.51 27.61
CA ARG A 121 -65.82 17.15 27.59
C ARG A 121 -66.30 16.67 28.96
N ARG A 122 -65.52 15.81 29.64
CA ARG A 122 -65.84 15.34 30.99
C ARG A 122 -65.86 16.49 32.01
N LEU A 123 -64.88 17.38 31.95
CA LEU A 123 -64.82 18.54 32.84
C LEU A 123 -66.02 19.46 32.65
N ARG A 124 -66.40 19.74 31.38
CA ARG A 124 -67.60 20.51 31.06
C ARG A 124 -68.86 19.86 31.65
N ALA A 125 -69.05 18.56 31.45
CA ALA A 125 -70.21 17.85 32.00
C ALA A 125 -70.27 17.90 33.53
N ILE A 126 -69.12 17.81 34.22
CA ILE A 126 -69.07 17.96 35.68
C ILE A 126 -69.48 19.38 36.08
N ILE A 127 -68.95 20.41 35.43
CA ILE A 127 -69.30 21.81 35.74
C ILE A 127 -70.79 22.08 35.47
N GLU A 128 -71.33 21.59 34.36
CA GLU A 128 -72.76 21.71 34.03
C GLU A 128 -73.63 21.05 35.10
N ALA A 129 -73.28 19.84 35.55
CA ALA A 129 -74.00 19.17 36.64
C ALA A 129 -73.88 19.90 38.00
N GLN A 130 -72.74 20.53 38.29
CA GLN A 130 -72.59 21.35 39.51
C GLN A 130 -73.38 22.66 39.43
N LEU A 131 -73.52 23.26 38.24
CA LEU A 131 -74.36 24.43 38.04
C LEU A 131 -75.84 24.09 38.20
N GLU A 132 -76.30 23.00 37.59
CA GLU A 132 -77.68 22.51 37.75
C GLU A 132 -78.03 22.27 39.22
N PHE A 133 -77.10 21.71 40.01
CA PHE A 133 -77.28 21.55 41.45
C PHE A 133 -77.41 22.89 42.22
N VAL A 134 -76.67 23.93 41.81
CA VAL A 134 -76.79 25.27 42.42
C VAL A 134 -78.12 25.91 42.04
N ASP A 135 -78.52 25.82 40.77
CA ASP A 135 -79.80 26.34 40.29
C ASP A 135 -80.99 25.66 41.02
N ASP A 136 -80.90 24.35 41.27
CA ASP A 136 -81.88 23.61 42.07
C ASP A 136 -81.96 24.08 43.53
N ILE A 137 -80.84 24.47 44.14
CA ILE A 137 -80.82 25.06 45.50
C ILE A 137 -81.50 26.43 45.49
N ASP A 138 -81.17 27.29 44.52
CA ASP A 138 -81.78 28.62 44.39
C ASP A 138 -83.30 28.54 44.15
N HIS A 139 -83.79 27.45 43.54
CA HIS A 139 -85.23 27.17 43.39
C HIS A 139 -85.92 26.60 44.63
N LEU A 140 -85.17 26.06 45.59
CA LEU A 140 -85.68 25.52 46.86
C LEU A 140 -85.72 26.56 47.98
N ASP A 141 -84.97 27.66 47.84
CA ASP A 141 -85.07 28.82 48.73
C ASP A 141 -86.28 29.71 48.33
N ILE A 142 -87.21 29.85 49.28
CA ILE A 142 -88.34 30.81 49.31
C ILE A 142 -87.82 32.23 49.56
#